data_AF-A0A949YZ27-F1
#
_entry.id   AF-A0A949YZ27-F1
#
_cell.length_a   1.000
_cell.length_b   1.000
_cell.length_c   1.000
_cell.angle_alpha   90.00
_cell.angle_beta   90.00
_cell.angle_gamma   90.00
#
_symmetry.space_group_name_H-M   'P 1'
#
loop_
_entity.id
_entity.type
_entity.pdbx_description
1 polymer ?
#
loop_
_entity_poly.entity_id
_entity_poly.type
_entity_poly.pdbx_seq_one_letter_code
_entity_poly.pdbx_strand_id
1 'polypeptide(L)'
;MAIETALISAPSRGDNRIFGRYLLERVILACERAGVRRFFIQAPASHRTELECLLGSFRSRSEVTVVDRFEPCLDGIDPESPCISFAGNLVFSKLQLKRVLDNAAQSPNRVFRFSSSDADHGGEIAVGPMRRLLEQGGLRNEPLRRSTGELPFALNGRPEDRDEAELRLARSLRHETASTDALLARWLDRRLSWRISLRLARTRITPNQVTIANTCIGLACALMFAIPSYGWRLLASVLFLASTTIDGIDGELARLQMCESEWGGKLDVITDNVVHVAVFAGIFIGVYRASANPIFLWLMVVQLAGFALAALSTFMAFRIRGPQAEKWIEKVERISGRDFAYLLIGFALIDRLEWFCWGTAFGIYVFALVLIWLTVRRRRVESVE
;
A
#
# COMPACT_ATOMS: atom_id res chain seq x y z
N MET A 1 -18.21 -15.67 6.30
CA MET A 1 -17.47 -16.57 7.20
C MET A 1 -16.02 -16.11 7.21
N ALA A 2 -15.45 -15.75 8.36
CA ALA A 2 -14.06 -15.32 8.43
C ALA A 2 -13.15 -16.55 8.56
N ILE A 3 -12.05 -16.59 7.80
CA ILE A 3 -11.05 -17.66 7.89
C ILE A 3 -10.14 -17.32 9.07
N GLU A 4 -10.30 -18.05 10.17
CA GLU A 4 -9.59 -17.75 11.42
C GLU A 4 -8.31 -18.59 11.60
N THR A 5 -8.16 -19.69 10.85
CA THR A 5 -7.07 -20.66 11.07
C THR A 5 -6.20 -20.85 9.82
N ALA A 6 -4.88 -20.84 10.01
CA ALA A 6 -3.88 -21.20 9.00
C ALA A 6 -3.11 -22.46 9.39
N LEU A 7 -2.93 -23.35 8.42
CA LEU A 7 -2.09 -24.54 8.47
C LEU A 7 -0.85 -24.29 7.61
N ILE A 8 0.33 -24.30 8.22
CA ILE A 8 1.58 -23.95 7.55
C ILE A 8 2.52 -25.14 7.64
N SER A 9 2.91 -25.73 6.51
CA SER A 9 4.01 -26.68 6.49
C SER A 9 5.32 -25.93 6.61
N ALA A 10 6.14 -26.18 7.64
CA ALA A 10 7.38 -25.45 7.82
C ALA A 10 8.28 -25.53 6.58
N PRO A 11 9.01 -24.45 6.24
CA PRO A 11 9.95 -24.48 5.13
C PRO A 11 11.05 -25.50 5.42
N SER A 12 11.49 -26.23 4.40
CA SER A 12 12.58 -27.21 4.52
C SER A 12 13.96 -26.58 4.77
N ARG A 13 14.07 -25.25 4.65
CA ARG A 13 15.30 -24.47 4.89
C ARG A 13 14.95 -23.21 5.66
N GLY A 14 15.68 -22.93 6.74
CA GLY A 14 15.31 -21.87 7.68
C GLY A 14 15.64 -20.44 7.25
N ASP A 15 16.84 -20.15 6.76
CA ASP A 15 17.32 -18.75 6.66
C ASP A 15 16.86 -17.98 5.40
N ASN A 16 15.69 -18.33 4.86
CA ASN A 16 15.13 -17.59 3.73
C ASN A 16 14.59 -16.24 4.21
N ARG A 17 15.23 -15.15 3.76
CA ARG A 17 14.81 -13.78 4.06
C ARG A 17 14.35 -13.04 2.81
N ILE A 18 13.29 -12.25 2.96
CA ILE A 18 12.75 -11.38 1.91
C ILE A 18 12.69 -9.96 2.48
N PHE A 19 13.43 -9.03 1.88
CA PHE A 19 13.58 -7.65 2.37
C PHE A 19 13.99 -7.57 3.86
N GLY A 20 14.94 -8.43 4.26
CA GLY A 20 15.53 -8.42 5.60
C GLY A 20 14.72 -9.13 6.70
N ARG A 21 13.49 -9.57 6.42
CA ARG A 21 12.63 -10.33 7.36
C ARG A 21 12.62 -11.82 7.02
N TYR A 22 12.52 -12.70 8.02
CA TYR A 22 12.34 -14.13 7.80
C TYR A 22 11.04 -14.40 7.04
N LEU A 23 11.08 -15.34 6.10
CA LEU A 23 9.93 -15.65 5.27
C LEU A 23 8.72 -16.12 6.08
N LEU A 24 8.95 -17.00 7.07
CA LEU A 24 7.87 -17.53 7.91
C LEU A 24 7.17 -16.41 8.70
N GLU A 25 7.96 -15.54 9.34
CA GLU A 25 7.45 -14.35 10.03
C GLU A 25 6.63 -13.46 9.07
N ARG A 26 7.13 -13.23 7.85
CA ARG A 26 6.47 -12.42 6.82
C ARG A 26 5.11 -13.01 6.43
N VAL A 27 5.04 -14.33 6.27
CA VAL A 27 3.83 -15.05 5.87
C VAL A 27 2.78 -15.01 6.97
N ILE A 28 3.18 -15.22 8.23
CA ILE A 28 2.30 -15.09 9.40
C ILE A 28 1.74 -13.67 9.49
N LEU A 29 2.59 -12.64 9.36
CA LEU A 29 2.16 -11.23 9.34
C LEU A 29 1.15 -10.93 8.21
N ALA A 30 1.38 -11.49 7.01
CA ALA A 30 0.47 -11.30 5.89
C ALA A 30 -0.92 -11.90 6.18
N CYS A 31 -0.95 -13.09 6.78
CA CYS A 31 -2.19 -13.77 7.18
C CYS A 31 -2.89 -13.07 8.35
N GLU A 32 -2.16 -12.61 9.36
CA GLU A 32 -2.69 -11.84 10.49
C GLU A 32 -3.38 -10.56 10.00
N ARG A 33 -2.73 -9.82 9.09
CA ARG A 33 -3.31 -8.64 8.43
C ARG A 33 -4.53 -8.94 7.55
N ALA A 34 -4.71 -10.19 7.13
CA ALA A 34 -5.88 -10.64 6.38
C ALA A 34 -7.01 -11.16 7.28
N GLY A 35 -6.82 -11.16 8.61
CA GLY A 35 -7.82 -11.55 9.60
C GLY A 35 -7.67 -12.97 10.15
N VAL A 36 -6.61 -13.70 9.80
CA VAL A 36 -6.30 -15.02 10.38
C VAL A 36 -5.75 -14.82 11.79
N ARG A 37 -6.24 -15.60 12.75
CA ARG A 37 -5.90 -15.44 14.17
C ARG A 37 -5.19 -16.62 14.80
N ARG A 38 -5.28 -17.82 14.21
CA ARG A 38 -4.66 -19.04 14.71
C ARG A 38 -3.73 -19.64 13.67
N PHE A 39 -2.54 -20.03 14.09
CA PHE A 39 -1.50 -20.55 13.20
C PHE A 39 -0.99 -21.89 13.74
N PHE A 40 -1.16 -22.95 12.94
CA PHE A 40 -0.55 -24.25 13.20
C PHE A 40 0.60 -24.45 12.23
N ILE A 41 1.79 -24.71 12.76
CA ILE A 41 3.00 -24.89 11.95
C ILE A 41 3.46 -26.33 12.10
N GLN A 42 3.37 -27.09 11.03
CA GLN A 42 3.82 -28.49 11.02
C GLN A 42 5.32 -28.56 10.80
N ALA A 43 6.03 -29.16 11.75
CA ALA A 43 7.47 -29.37 11.65
C ALA A 43 7.92 -30.60 12.45
N PRO A 44 8.92 -31.36 11.98
CA PRO A 44 9.52 -32.43 12.77
C PRO A 44 10.15 -31.88 14.05
N ALA A 45 10.10 -32.65 15.15
CA ALA A 45 10.73 -32.30 16.42
C ALA A 45 12.20 -31.84 16.30
N SER A 46 12.97 -32.38 15.35
CA SER A 46 14.36 -31.98 15.09
C SER A 46 14.53 -30.55 14.57
N HIS A 47 13.51 -29.97 13.93
CA HIS A 47 13.55 -28.62 13.36
C HIS A 47 12.91 -27.56 14.25
N ARG A 48 12.36 -27.95 15.41
CA ARG A 48 11.57 -27.06 16.29
C ARG A 48 12.41 -25.88 16.82
N THR A 49 13.64 -26.14 17.22
CA THR A 49 14.56 -25.10 17.72
C THR A 49 14.96 -24.09 16.64
N GLU A 50 15.19 -24.56 15.40
CA GLU A 50 15.47 -23.68 14.26
C GLU A 50 14.26 -22.81 13.94
N LEU A 51 13.06 -23.41 13.92
CA LEU A 51 11.78 -22.71 13.69
C LEU A 51 11.50 -21.60 14.70
N GLU A 52 11.83 -21.80 15.97
CA GLU A 52 11.68 -20.76 16.99
C GLU A 52 12.47 -19.50 16.66
N CYS A 53 13.64 -19.61 16.00
CA CYS A 53 14.38 -18.46 15.50
C CYS A 53 13.69 -17.80 14.29
N LEU A 54 13.08 -18.59 13.40
CA LEU A 54 12.41 -18.11 12.19
C LEU A 54 11.08 -17.40 12.46
N LEU A 55 10.44 -17.72 13.58
CA LEU A 55 9.21 -17.08 14.03
C LEU A 55 9.44 -15.62 14.46
N GLY A 56 10.68 -15.23 14.77
CA GLY A 56 11.01 -13.86 15.15
C GLY A 56 10.13 -13.35 16.28
N SER A 57 9.35 -12.29 16.01
CA SER A 57 8.42 -11.69 16.98
C SER A 57 7.23 -12.57 17.38
N PHE A 58 6.97 -13.67 16.67
CA PHE A 58 5.84 -14.57 16.94
C PHE A 58 6.20 -15.75 17.85
N ARG A 59 7.47 -15.89 18.26
CA ARG A 59 7.94 -17.02 19.08
C ARG A 59 7.18 -17.17 20.40
N SER A 60 6.78 -16.06 21.02
CA SER A 60 6.14 -16.03 22.35
C SER A 60 4.62 -15.83 22.30
N ARG A 61 4.01 -15.91 21.12
CA ARG A 61 2.59 -15.65 20.92
C ARG A 61 1.77 -16.92 21.05
N SER A 62 0.70 -16.89 21.84
CA SER A 62 -0.16 -18.06 22.10
C SER A 62 -1.00 -18.46 20.88
N GLU A 63 -1.10 -17.59 19.88
CA GLU A 63 -1.78 -17.83 18.61
C GLU A 63 -1.01 -18.77 17.66
N VAL A 64 0.28 -19.01 17.92
CA VAL A 64 1.16 -19.82 17.07
C VAL A 64 1.52 -21.11 17.79
N THR A 65 1.10 -22.24 17.21
CA THR A 65 1.36 -23.57 17.75
C THR A 65 2.19 -24.39 16.78
N VAL A 66 3.36 -24.84 17.21
CA VAL A 66 4.21 -25.75 16.41
C VAL A 66 3.86 -27.19 16.76
N VAL A 67 3.53 -27.98 15.74
CA VAL A 67 2.99 -29.35 15.86
C VAL A 67 3.78 -30.32 14.97
N ASP A 68 3.90 -31.59 15.37
CA ASP A 68 4.54 -32.61 14.51
C ASP A 68 3.61 -33.05 13.35
N ARG A 69 2.31 -33.07 13.64
CA ARG A 69 1.21 -33.43 12.74
C ARG A 69 0.01 -32.56 13.02
N PHE A 70 -0.80 -32.28 12.00
CA PHE A 70 -1.98 -31.43 12.18
C PHE A 70 -3.12 -32.17 12.88
N GLU A 71 -3.31 -33.46 12.61
CA GLU A 71 -4.46 -34.25 13.07
C GLU A 71 -4.70 -34.22 14.60
N PRO A 72 -3.69 -34.40 15.48
CA PRO A 72 -3.91 -34.46 16.93
C PRO A 72 -4.29 -33.12 17.57
N CYS A 73 -4.00 -32.00 16.90
CA CYS A 73 -4.17 -30.66 17.47
C CYS A 73 -5.53 -30.03 17.14
N LEU A 74 -6.38 -30.78 16.43
CA LEU A 74 -7.67 -30.33 15.92
C LEU A 74 -8.86 -30.90 16.68
N ASP A 75 -8.64 -31.76 17.68
CA ASP A 75 -9.68 -32.44 18.48
C ASP A 75 -10.62 -31.48 19.25
N GLY A 76 -10.35 -30.17 19.25
CA GLY A 76 -11.21 -29.13 19.82
C GLY A 76 -11.66 -28.03 18.83
N ILE A 77 -11.38 -28.19 17.54
CA ILE A 77 -11.74 -27.23 16.48
C ILE A 77 -12.80 -27.87 15.58
N ASP A 78 -13.83 -27.10 15.21
CA ASP A 78 -14.85 -27.56 14.26
C ASP A 78 -14.18 -27.98 12.93
N PRO A 79 -14.30 -29.25 12.50
CA PRO A 79 -13.70 -29.74 11.26
C PRO A 79 -14.23 -29.05 10.00
N GLU A 80 -15.42 -28.45 10.06
CA GLU A 80 -16.00 -27.68 8.95
C GLU A 80 -15.59 -26.20 8.98
N SER A 81 -14.80 -25.79 9.98
CA SER A 81 -14.26 -24.44 10.03
C SER A 81 -13.37 -24.17 8.82
N PRO A 82 -13.51 -23.00 8.17
CA PRO A 82 -12.73 -22.68 7.00
C PRO A 82 -11.30 -22.35 7.41
N CYS A 83 -10.33 -23.02 6.80
CA CYS A 83 -8.91 -22.78 7.04
C CYS A 83 -8.15 -22.57 5.72
N ILE A 84 -6.98 -21.96 5.85
CA ILE A 84 -6.02 -21.77 4.77
C ILE A 84 -4.80 -22.67 4.99
N SER A 85 -4.34 -23.36 3.95
CA SER A 85 -3.20 -24.26 3.97
C SER A 85 -2.19 -23.88 2.90
N PHE A 86 -0.91 -23.80 3.26
CA PHE A 86 0.18 -23.54 2.32
C PHE A 86 1.54 -23.95 2.89
N ALA A 87 2.56 -24.00 2.02
CA ALA A 87 3.94 -24.22 2.44
C ALA A 87 4.60 -22.92 2.94
N GLY A 88 5.39 -23.01 4.00
CA GLY A 88 6.07 -21.88 4.64
C GLY A 88 7.24 -21.32 3.83
N ASN A 89 7.58 -21.94 2.69
CA ASN A 89 8.54 -21.41 1.72
C ASN A 89 7.89 -20.56 0.61
N LEU A 90 6.61 -20.23 0.73
CA LEU A 90 5.89 -19.43 -0.27
C LEU A 90 5.95 -17.93 0.00
N VAL A 91 6.14 -17.18 -1.07
CA VAL A 91 6.02 -15.73 -1.13
C VAL A 91 4.73 -15.38 -1.88
N PHE A 92 3.86 -14.59 -1.25
CA PHE A 92 2.62 -14.11 -1.88
C PHE A 92 2.32 -12.65 -1.48
N SER A 93 1.48 -12.00 -2.28
CA SER A 93 1.05 -10.61 -2.07
C SER A 93 -0.24 -10.53 -1.25
N LYS A 94 -0.48 -9.36 -0.65
CA LYS A 94 -1.71 -9.07 0.12
C LYS A 94 -2.95 -9.19 -0.75
N LEU A 95 -2.94 -8.64 -1.96
CA LEU A 95 -4.09 -8.71 -2.87
C LEU A 95 -4.38 -10.15 -3.29
N GLN A 96 -3.34 -10.94 -3.53
CA GLN A 96 -3.52 -12.35 -3.86
C GLN A 96 -4.17 -13.10 -2.71
N LEU A 97 -3.64 -12.96 -1.50
CA LEU A 97 -4.23 -13.58 -0.32
C LEU A 97 -5.69 -13.14 -0.16
N LYS A 98 -5.98 -11.84 -0.26
CA LYS A 98 -7.35 -11.32 -0.20
C LYS A 98 -8.27 -11.94 -1.26
N ARG A 99 -7.85 -12.03 -2.53
CA ARG A 99 -8.63 -12.68 -3.59
C ARG A 99 -8.91 -14.15 -3.30
N VAL A 100 -7.93 -14.87 -2.76
CA VAL A 100 -8.08 -16.27 -2.38
C VAL A 100 -9.12 -16.43 -1.28
N LEU A 101 -9.04 -15.59 -0.23
CA LEU A 101 -9.98 -15.59 0.88
C LEU A 101 -11.40 -15.16 0.44
N ASP A 102 -11.52 -14.12 -0.38
CA ASP A 102 -12.80 -13.62 -0.91
C ASP A 102 -13.50 -14.67 -1.77
N ASN A 103 -12.75 -15.41 -2.60
CA ASN A 103 -13.29 -16.51 -3.41
C ASN A 103 -13.78 -17.67 -2.53
N ALA A 104 -13.03 -18.03 -1.49
CA ALA A 104 -13.43 -19.07 -0.55
C ALA A 104 -14.69 -18.68 0.24
N ALA A 105 -14.81 -17.40 0.63
CA ALA A 105 -15.99 -16.88 1.32
C ALA A 105 -17.29 -16.99 0.50
N GLN A 106 -17.20 -16.99 -0.84
CA GLN A 106 -18.35 -17.18 -1.74
C GLN A 106 -18.85 -18.63 -1.81
N SER A 107 -18.06 -19.61 -1.37
CA SER A 107 -18.43 -21.03 -1.43
C SER A 107 -17.75 -21.81 -0.30
N PRO A 108 -18.25 -21.69 0.95
CA PRO A 108 -17.57 -22.16 2.16
C PRO A 108 -17.32 -23.68 2.20
N ASN A 109 -18.15 -24.48 1.52
CA ASN A 109 -18.07 -25.95 1.55
C ASN A 109 -17.16 -26.53 0.46
N ARG A 110 -16.44 -25.70 -0.30
CA ARG A 110 -15.54 -26.14 -1.38
C ARG A 110 -14.09 -25.84 -1.04
N VAL A 111 -13.21 -26.72 -1.48
CA VAL A 111 -11.77 -26.47 -1.44
C VAL A 111 -11.38 -25.70 -2.69
N PHE A 112 -10.74 -24.56 -2.50
CA PHE A 112 -10.16 -23.76 -3.56
C PHE A 112 -8.65 -23.88 -3.51
N ARG A 113 -8.08 -24.40 -4.59
CA ARG A 113 -6.63 -24.49 -4.78
C ARG A 113 -6.20 -23.39 -5.73
N PHE A 114 -5.22 -22.61 -5.32
CA PHE A 114 -4.63 -21.53 -6.09
C PHE A 114 -3.14 -21.78 -6.27
N SER A 115 -2.70 -21.78 -7.52
CA SER A 115 -1.27 -21.86 -7.83
C SER A 115 -0.87 -20.77 -8.81
N SER A 116 0.43 -20.48 -8.86
CA SER A 116 1.00 -19.57 -9.83
C SER A 116 0.86 -20.12 -11.25
N SER A 117 0.95 -19.22 -12.23
CA SER A 117 1.13 -19.61 -13.63
C SER A 117 2.56 -20.09 -13.94
N ASP A 118 3.51 -19.84 -13.04
CA ASP A 118 4.88 -20.33 -13.13
C ASP A 118 4.92 -21.86 -12.89
N ALA A 119 5.36 -22.61 -13.90
CA ALA A 119 5.40 -24.07 -13.86
C ALA A 119 6.60 -24.61 -13.06
N ASP A 120 7.69 -23.86 -12.98
CA ASP A 120 8.96 -24.30 -12.40
C ASP A 120 9.10 -23.89 -10.93
N HIS A 121 8.49 -22.75 -10.55
CA HIS A 121 8.62 -22.15 -9.22
C HIS A 121 7.29 -21.76 -8.58
N GLY A 122 6.19 -22.29 -9.11
CA GLY A 122 4.85 -22.07 -8.57
C GLY A 122 4.62 -22.72 -7.22
N GLY A 123 4.10 -21.94 -6.27
CA GLY A 123 3.55 -22.45 -5.01
C GLY A 123 2.08 -22.79 -5.11
N GLU A 124 1.55 -23.47 -4.09
CA GLU A 124 0.12 -23.71 -3.94
C GLU A 124 -0.40 -23.17 -2.61
N ILE A 125 -1.53 -22.47 -2.67
CA ILE A 125 -2.33 -22.06 -1.52
C ILE A 125 -3.70 -22.72 -1.66
N ALA A 126 -4.12 -23.44 -0.63
CA ALA A 126 -5.44 -24.06 -0.57
C ALA A 126 -6.28 -23.42 0.53
N VAL A 127 -7.58 -23.24 0.29
CA VAL A 127 -8.53 -22.73 1.29
C VAL A 127 -9.81 -23.55 1.22
N GLY A 128 -10.35 -23.93 2.36
CA GLY A 128 -11.62 -24.67 2.44
C GLY A 128 -11.89 -25.23 3.82
N PRO A 129 -12.88 -26.12 3.96
CA PRO A 129 -13.15 -26.82 5.21
C PRO A 129 -11.93 -27.62 5.66
N MET A 130 -11.57 -27.48 6.93
CA MET A 130 -10.35 -28.06 7.49
C MET A 130 -10.24 -29.57 7.28
N ARG A 131 -11.34 -30.30 7.48
CA ARG A 131 -11.43 -31.74 7.24
C ARG A 131 -10.94 -32.12 5.83
N ARG A 132 -11.42 -31.43 4.80
CA ARG A 132 -11.08 -31.73 3.40
C ARG A 132 -9.65 -31.37 3.03
N LEU A 133 -9.08 -30.34 3.68
CA LEU A 133 -7.68 -29.94 3.46
C LEU A 133 -6.70 -30.96 4.04
N LEU A 134 -7.12 -31.73 5.07
CA LEU A 134 -6.29 -32.72 5.75
C LEU A 134 -6.50 -34.15 5.26
N GLU A 135 -7.62 -34.42 4.58
CA GLU A 135 -7.87 -35.72 3.96
C GLU A 135 -6.76 -36.06 2.93
N GLN A 136 -6.13 -37.22 3.09
CA GLN A 136 -5.11 -37.71 2.16
C GLN A 136 -5.68 -37.80 0.75
N GLY A 137 -5.14 -37.01 -0.18
CA GLY A 137 -5.60 -36.95 -1.57
C GLY A 137 -6.81 -36.03 -1.80
N GLY A 138 -7.40 -35.42 -0.77
CA GLY A 138 -8.51 -34.47 -0.88
C GLY A 138 -8.19 -33.27 -1.77
N LEU A 139 -6.94 -32.79 -1.71
CA LEU A 139 -6.46 -31.73 -2.60
C LEU A 139 -6.33 -32.20 -4.06
N ARG A 140 -5.91 -33.45 -4.31
CA ARG A 140 -5.58 -33.94 -5.67
C ARG A 140 -6.77 -33.92 -6.63
N ASN A 141 -7.98 -34.12 -6.12
CA ASN A 141 -9.21 -34.19 -6.92
C ASN A 141 -9.91 -32.82 -7.09
N GLU A 142 -9.48 -31.80 -6.36
CA GLU A 142 -10.09 -30.46 -6.42
C GLU A 142 -9.47 -29.61 -7.53
N PRO A 143 -10.27 -28.79 -8.24
CA PRO A 143 -9.81 -28.04 -9.40
C PRO A 143 -8.76 -27.01 -9.01
N LEU A 144 -7.57 -27.12 -9.61
CA LEU A 144 -6.50 -26.16 -9.44
C LEU A 144 -6.75 -24.92 -10.31
N ARG A 145 -6.98 -23.77 -9.68
CA ARG A 145 -7.05 -22.49 -10.39
C ARG A 145 -5.66 -21.88 -10.48
N ARG A 146 -5.19 -21.68 -11.71
CA ARG A 146 -3.97 -20.89 -11.96
C ARG A 146 -4.31 -19.41 -11.90
N SER A 147 -3.56 -18.68 -11.07
CA SER A 147 -3.60 -17.23 -11.04
C SER A 147 -3.02 -16.68 -12.35
N THR A 148 -3.55 -15.57 -12.85
CA THR A 148 -3.00 -14.83 -14.01
C THR A 148 -1.70 -14.08 -13.68
N GLY A 149 -0.89 -14.62 -12.76
CA GLY A 149 0.32 -13.96 -12.25
C GLY A 149 1.37 -14.93 -11.73
N GLU A 150 2.54 -14.36 -11.44
CA GLU A 150 3.79 -15.07 -11.10
C GLU A 150 3.95 -15.38 -9.59
N LEU A 151 2.92 -15.07 -8.78
CA LEU A 151 2.82 -15.43 -7.35
C LEU A 151 1.64 -16.40 -7.15
N PRO A 152 1.65 -17.28 -6.12
CA PRO A 152 2.67 -17.43 -5.09
C PRO A 152 3.95 -18.07 -5.65
N PHE A 153 5.11 -17.61 -5.17
CA PHE A 153 6.42 -18.11 -5.60
C PHE A 153 7.06 -18.94 -4.50
N ALA A 154 7.56 -20.13 -4.82
CA ALA A 154 8.20 -21.03 -3.87
C ALA A 154 9.72 -20.83 -3.87
N LEU A 155 10.31 -20.58 -2.69
CA LEU A 155 11.76 -20.61 -2.54
C LEU A 155 12.22 -22.07 -2.44
N ASN A 156 12.83 -22.58 -3.50
CA ASN A 156 13.28 -23.97 -3.62
C ASN A 156 14.80 -24.12 -3.37
N GLY A 157 15.47 -23.02 -3.04
CA GLY A 157 16.84 -23.00 -2.56
C GLY A 157 17.88 -22.76 -3.65
N ARG A 158 17.48 -22.22 -4.81
CA ARG A 158 18.43 -21.64 -5.77
C ARG A 158 18.86 -20.26 -5.27
N PRO A 159 20.10 -19.84 -5.56
CA PRO A 159 20.60 -18.53 -5.12
C PRO A 159 19.76 -17.35 -5.68
N GLU A 160 19.20 -17.52 -6.88
CA GLU A 160 18.40 -16.49 -7.56
C GLU A 160 16.94 -16.40 -7.10
N ASP A 161 16.43 -17.44 -6.42
CA ASP A 161 15.01 -17.52 -6.02
C ASP A 161 14.61 -16.30 -5.16
N ARG A 162 15.52 -15.84 -4.29
CA ARG A 162 15.27 -14.70 -3.42
C ARG A 162 15.09 -13.41 -4.21
N ASP A 163 16.01 -13.12 -5.13
CA ASP A 163 15.99 -11.90 -5.93
C ASP A 163 14.74 -11.85 -6.81
N GLU A 164 14.39 -12.98 -7.41
CA GLU A 164 13.21 -13.12 -8.24
C GLU A 164 11.92 -12.97 -7.42
N ALA A 165 11.83 -13.57 -6.23
CA ALA A 165 10.70 -13.42 -5.33
C ALA A 165 10.51 -11.95 -4.88
N GLU A 166 11.60 -11.27 -4.51
CA GLU A 166 11.60 -9.85 -4.15
C GLU A 166 11.12 -8.98 -5.32
N LEU A 167 11.60 -9.26 -6.53
CA LEU A 167 11.20 -8.56 -7.75
C LEU A 167 9.71 -8.75 -8.07
N ARG A 168 9.21 -9.99 -8.01
CA ARG A 168 7.80 -10.31 -8.26
C ARG A 168 6.89 -9.64 -7.23
N LEU A 169 7.29 -9.62 -5.96
CA LEU A 169 6.55 -8.96 -4.90
C LEU A 169 6.50 -7.43 -5.08
N ALA A 170 7.61 -6.82 -5.51
CA ALA A 170 7.63 -5.40 -5.83
C ALA A 170 6.77 -5.06 -7.05
N ARG A 171 6.76 -5.93 -8.08
CA ARG A 171 5.85 -5.79 -9.23
C ARG A 171 4.38 -5.91 -8.82
N SER A 172 4.03 -6.88 -7.99
CA SER A 172 2.63 -7.03 -7.53
C SER A 172 2.16 -5.81 -6.73
N LEU A 173 3.02 -5.29 -5.83
CA LEU A 173 2.72 -4.08 -5.05
C LEU A 173 2.59 -2.82 -5.93
N ARG A 174 3.39 -2.72 -6.99
CA ARG A 174 3.24 -1.65 -8.00
C ARG A 174 1.86 -1.72 -8.65
N HIS A 175 1.41 -2.91 -9.07
CA HIS A 175 0.08 -3.06 -9.67
C HIS A 175 -1.06 -2.74 -8.70
N GLU A 176 -0.91 -3.10 -7.42
CA GLU A 176 -1.84 -2.76 -6.34
C GLU A 176 -1.94 -1.25 -6.10
N THR A 177 -0.80 -0.56 -6.05
CA THR A 177 -0.78 0.89 -5.78
C THR A 177 -1.25 1.67 -7.02
N ALA A 178 -0.79 1.27 -8.21
CA ALA A 178 -1.11 1.90 -9.48
C ALA A 178 -2.60 1.89 -9.81
N SER A 179 -3.40 0.93 -9.32
CA SER A 179 -4.85 0.95 -9.55
C SER A 179 -5.53 2.16 -8.90
N THR A 180 -4.99 2.65 -7.79
CA THR A 180 -5.57 3.74 -6.99
C THR A 180 -5.11 5.12 -7.49
N ASP A 181 -3.89 5.23 -8.02
CA ASP A 181 -3.29 6.51 -8.44
C ASP A 181 -3.97 7.19 -9.65
N ALA A 182 -3.84 8.51 -9.73
CA ALA A 182 -4.16 9.34 -10.89
C ALA A 182 -3.39 8.90 -12.15
N LEU A 183 -3.88 9.25 -13.34
CA LEU A 183 -3.38 8.71 -14.61
C LEU A 183 -1.90 9.02 -14.87
N LEU A 184 -1.47 10.25 -14.59
CA LEU A 184 -0.08 10.68 -14.81
C LEU A 184 0.86 10.05 -13.78
N ALA A 185 0.51 10.10 -12.50
CA ALA A 185 1.27 9.44 -11.44
C ALA A 185 1.42 7.92 -11.67
N ARG A 186 0.35 7.28 -12.16
CA ARG A 186 0.38 5.87 -12.55
C ARG A 186 1.37 5.56 -13.68
N TRP A 187 1.51 6.47 -14.64
CA TRP A 187 2.34 6.25 -15.83
C TRP A 187 3.81 6.60 -15.60
N LEU A 188 4.11 7.73 -14.96
CA LEU A 188 5.47 8.21 -14.71
C LEU A 188 5.99 7.81 -13.33
N ASP A 189 5.30 8.25 -12.28
CA ASP A 189 5.80 8.11 -10.91
C ASP A 189 5.97 6.64 -10.53
N ARG A 190 4.95 5.81 -10.81
CA ARG A 190 4.98 4.37 -10.53
C ARG A 190 5.85 3.56 -11.45
N ARG A 191 6.50 4.13 -12.48
CA ARG A 191 7.57 3.44 -13.23
C ARG A 191 8.92 3.61 -12.56
N LEU A 192 9.12 4.72 -11.87
CA LEU A 192 10.37 5.06 -11.20
C LEU A 192 10.36 4.64 -9.72
N SER A 193 9.28 4.97 -8.99
CA SER A 193 9.15 4.75 -7.54
C SER A 193 9.46 3.30 -7.16
N TRP A 194 8.77 2.32 -7.78
CA TRP A 194 8.91 0.91 -7.40
C TRP A 194 10.35 0.37 -7.57
N ARG A 195 11.13 0.90 -8.53
CA ARG A 195 12.53 0.51 -8.72
C ARG A 195 13.40 1.08 -7.62
N ILE A 196 13.12 2.29 -7.18
CA ILE A 196 13.81 2.92 -6.05
C ILE A 196 13.41 2.20 -4.76
N SER A 197 12.10 1.96 -4.54
CA SER A 197 11.55 1.21 -3.42
C SER A 197 12.15 -0.19 -3.33
N LEU A 198 12.28 -0.91 -4.44
CA LEU A 198 12.93 -2.24 -4.48
C LEU A 198 14.38 -2.18 -4.00
N ARG A 199 15.16 -1.18 -4.45
CA ARG A 199 16.54 -1.03 -4.03
C ARG A 199 16.64 -0.61 -2.55
N LEU A 200 15.83 0.34 -2.12
CA LEU A 200 15.81 0.80 -0.73
C LEU A 200 15.35 -0.29 0.23
N ALA A 201 14.39 -1.15 -0.18
CA ALA A 201 13.90 -2.26 0.63
C ALA A 201 14.98 -3.32 0.93
N ARG A 202 16.04 -3.37 0.12
CA ARG A 202 17.22 -4.21 0.36
C ARG A 202 18.24 -3.58 1.31
N THR A 203 18.03 -2.32 1.71
CA THR A 203 18.87 -1.60 2.66
C THR A 203 18.22 -1.53 4.05
N ARG A 204 18.90 -0.90 5.00
CA ARG A 204 18.37 -0.64 6.36
C ARG A 204 17.56 0.66 6.48
N ILE A 205 17.32 1.34 5.36
CA ILE A 205 16.56 2.59 5.33
C ILE A 205 15.11 2.30 5.71
N THR A 206 14.55 3.13 6.59
CA THR A 206 13.17 3.00 7.05
C THR A 206 12.22 3.92 6.27
N PRO A 207 10.92 3.59 6.15
CA PRO A 207 9.92 4.45 5.52
C PRO A 207 9.94 5.89 6.06
N ASN A 208 9.95 6.04 7.38
CA ASN A 208 9.91 7.36 8.04
C ASN A 208 11.14 8.21 7.69
N GLN A 209 12.32 7.61 7.46
CA GLN A 209 13.49 8.35 7.00
C GLN A 209 13.28 8.90 5.59
N VAL A 210 12.61 8.15 4.72
CA VAL A 210 12.27 8.59 3.36
C VAL A 210 11.25 9.74 3.43
N THR A 211 10.21 9.63 4.26
CA THR A 211 9.20 10.69 4.48
C THR A 211 9.87 11.99 4.93
N ILE A 212 10.74 11.94 5.94
CA ILE A 212 11.44 13.13 6.47
C ILE A 212 12.38 13.73 5.41
N ALA A 213 13.14 12.90 4.71
CA ALA A 213 14.04 13.37 3.64
C ALA A 213 13.25 14.07 2.52
N ASN A 214 12.11 13.48 2.11
CA ASN A 214 11.23 14.07 1.12
C ASN A 214 10.62 15.40 1.60
N THR A 215 10.23 15.46 2.88
CA THR A 215 9.74 16.69 3.52
C THR A 215 10.76 17.81 3.44
N CYS A 216 12.03 17.53 3.74
CA CYS A 216 13.11 18.50 3.63
C CYS A 216 13.28 19.03 2.20
N ILE A 217 13.18 18.14 1.19
CA ILE A 217 13.24 18.53 -0.23
C ILE A 217 12.05 19.43 -0.58
N GLY A 218 10.84 19.07 -0.16
CA GLY A 218 9.63 19.86 -0.39
C GLY A 218 9.71 21.26 0.22
N LEU A 219 10.20 21.37 1.46
CA LEU A 219 10.43 22.66 2.11
C LEU A 219 11.53 23.49 1.43
N ALA A 220 12.60 22.85 0.94
CA ALA A 220 13.61 23.53 0.13
C ALA A 220 13.01 24.09 -1.17
N CYS A 221 12.13 23.32 -1.83
CA CYS A 221 11.40 23.79 -3.02
C CYS A 221 10.55 25.03 -2.69
N ALA A 222 9.83 25.03 -1.57
CA ALA A 222 9.05 26.18 -1.12
C ALA A 222 9.90 27.46 -0.98
N LEU A 223 11.09 27.33 -0.38
CA LEU A 223 12.02 28.46 -0.26
C LEU A 223 12.53 28.93 -1.63
N MET A 224 12.85 28.00 -2.53
CA MET A 224 13.29 28.33 -3.89
C MET A 224 12.20 29.03 -4.70
N PHE A 225 10.93 28.62 -4.55
CA PHE A 225 9.79 29.29 -5.19
C PHE A 225 9.62 30.74 -4.73
N ALA A 226 9.97 31.05 -3.49
CA ALA A 226 9.89 32.41 -2.94
C ALA A 226 10.97 33.37 -3.49
N ILE A 227 11.94 32.86 -4.26
CA ILE A 227 12.98 33.66 -4.91
C ILE A 227 12.41 34.21 -6.24
N PRO A 228 12.42 35.53 -6.48
CA PRO A 228 11.84 36.15 -7.67
C PRO A 228 12.75 35.98 -8.91
N SER A 229 13.09 34.74 -9.27
CA SER A 229 13.95 34.40 -10.40
C SER A 229 13.41 33.22 -11.18
N TYR A 230 13.36 33.36 -12.51
CA TYR A 230 12.89 32.30 -13.41
C TYR A 230 13.66 30.98 -13.23
N GLY A 231 14.98 31.04 -13.15
CA GLY A 231 15.81 29.84 -13.00
C GLY A 231 15.51 29.08 -11.72
N TRP A 232 15.31 29.80 -10.60
CA TRP A 232 14.93 29.19 -9.33
C TRP A 232 13.51 28.63 -9.35
N ARG A 233 12.54 29.31 -9.97
CA ARG A 233 11.17 28.81 -10.16
C ARG A 233 11.14 27.50 -10.96
N LEU A 234 11.87 27.45 -12.08
CA LEU A 234 11.92 26.27 -12.92
C LEU A 234 12.59 25.10 -12.19
N LEU A 235 13.73 25.34 -11.55
CA LEU A 235 14.44 24.32 -10.77
C LEU A 235 13.58 23.80 -9.61
N ALA A 236 12.90 24.69 -8.88
CA ALA A 236 11.98 24.32 -7.81
C ALA A 236 10.82 23.46 -8.33
N SER A 237 10.27 23.77 -9.51
CA SER A 237 9.18 23.00 -10.11
C SER A 237 9.61 21.60 -10.51
N VAL A 238 10.78 21.47 -11.13
CA VAL A 238 11.35 20.16 -11.48
C VAL A 238 11.68 19.34 -10.24
N LEU A 239 12.30 19.96 -9.23
CA LEU A 239 12.63 19.29 -7.98
C LEU A 239 11.38 18.90 -7.19
N PHE A 240 10.35 19.75 -7.19
CA PHE A 240 9.07 19.45 -6.56
C PHE A 240 8.36 18.28 -7.25
N LEU A 241 8.35 18.22 -8.58
CA LEU A 241 7.83 17.04 -9.28
C LEU A 241 8.60 15.77 -8.88
N ALA A 242 9.93 15.83 -8.86
CA ALA A 242 10.74 14.69 -8.41
C ALA A 242 10.40 14.28 -6.97
N SER A 243 10.19 15.26 -6.07
CA SER A 243 9.75 15.03 -4.68
C SER A 243 8.37 14.37 -4.63
N THR A 244 7.40 14.81 -5.44
CA THR A 244 6.09 14.15 -5.50
C THR A 244 6.14 12.72 -6.01
N THR A 245 7.08 12.40 -6.91
CA THR A 245 7.36 11.03 -7.34
C THR A 245 8.01 10.19 -6.23
N ILE A 246 8.95 10.78 -5.49
CA ILE A 246 9.65 10.13 -4.36
C ILE A 246 8.70 9.87 -3.20
N ASP A 247 7.74 10.74 -2.99
CA ASP A 247 6.82 10.64 -1.86
C ASP A 247 6.09 9.30 -1.81
N GLY A 248 5.71 8.75 -2.97
CA GLY A 248 5.09 7.42 -3.03
C GLY A 248 5.98 6.23 -2.63
N ILE A 249 7.28 6.44 -2.39
CA ILE A 249 8.28 5.40 -2.08
C ILE A 249 8.18 4.94 -0.64
N ASP A 250 7.83 5.81 0.31
CA ASP A 250 7.81 5.44 1.73
C ASP A 250 6.72 4.40 2.04
N GLY A 251 5.52 4.56 1.47
CA GLY A 251 4.41 3.61 1.58
C GLY A 251 4.68 2.32 0.84
N GLU A 252 5.33 2.38 -0.33
CA GLU A 252 5.81 1.19 -1.05
C GLU A 252 6.86 0.43 -0.22
N LEU A 253 7.80 1.15 0.38
CA LEU A 253 8.85 0.61 1.24
C LEU A 253 8.26 -0.03 2.50
N ALA A 254 7.28 0.63 3.14
CA ALA A 254 6.58 0.11 4.31
C ALA A 254 5.85 -1.21 3.99
N ARG A 255 5.20 -1.29 2.82
CA ARG A 255 4.55 -2.51 2.33
C ARG A 255 5.56 -3.61 1.99
N LEU A 256 6.66 -3.27 1.32
CA LEU A 256 7.72 -4.23 0.98
C LEU A 256 8.39 -4.81 2.22
N GLN A 257 8.69 -4.02 3.25
CA GLN A 257 9.35 -4.48 4.48
C GLN A 257 8.37 -5.02 5.54
N MET A 258 7.06 -4.97 5.27
CA MET A 258 5.98 -5.27 6.23
C MET A 258 6.03 -4.39 7.51
N CYS A 259 6.46 -3.14 7.39
CA CYS A 259 6.65 -2.19 8.51
C CYS A 259 5.61 -1.04 8.51
N GLU A 260 4.46 -1.24 7.86
CA GLU A 260 3.33 -0.30 7.91
C GLU A 260 2.91 -0.01 9.36
N SER A 261 2.69 1.26 9.70
CA SER A 261 2.26 1.69 11.04
C SER A 261 1.29 2.87 10.97
N GLU A 262 0.38 2.97 11.96
CA GLU A 262 -0.54 4.11 12.03
C GLU A 262 0.19 5.45 12.21
N TRP A 263 1.28 5.45 12.99
CA TRP A 263 2.09 6.64 13.18
C TRP A 263 2.77 7.08 11.89
N GLY A 264 3.34 6.14 11.12
CA GLY A 264 3.94 6.44 9.81
C GLY A 264 2.91 7.03 8.85
N GLY A 265 1.71 6.45 8.77
CA GLY A 265 0.63 7.01 7.94
C GLY A 265 0.16 8.40 8.40
N LYS A 266 0.12 8.67 9.71
CA LYS A 266 -0.17 10.02 10.22
C LYS A 266 0.95 11.00 9.90
N LEU A 267 2.21 10.58 10.05
CA LEU A 267 3.37 11.40 9.76
C LEU A 267 3.34 11.84 8.29
N ASP A 268 3.18 10.89 7.37
CA ASP A 268 3.07 11.12 5.93
C ASP A 268 2.02 12.19 5.59
N VAL A 269 0.78 12.00 6.08
CA VAL A 269 -0.32 12.97 5.88
C VAL A 269 0.01 14.36 6.47
N ILE A 270 0.65 14.43 7.64
CA ILE A 270 1.01 15.72 8.26
C ILE A 270 2.10 16.40 7.43
N THR A 271 3.17 15.70 7.07
CA THR A 271 4.29 16.25 6.32
C THR A 271 3.88 16.69 4.92
N ASP A 272 3.01 15.91 4.26
CA ASP A 272 2.44 16.26 2.95
C ASP A 272 1.70 17.60 3.03
N ASN A 273 0.81 17.77 4.02
CA ASN A 273 0.07 19.01 4.20
C ASN A 273 0.98 20.21 4.50
N VAL A 274 2.01 20.01 5.34
CA VAL A 274 2.99 21.06 5.66
C VAL A 274 3.76 21.50 4.40
N VAL A 275 4.28 20.54 3.63
CA VAL A 275 4.98 20.82 2.36
C VAL A 275 4.05 21.49 1.37
N HIS A 276 2.81 21.03 1.25
CA HIS A 276 1.83 21.59 0.33
C HIS A 276 1.56 23.07 0.66
N VAL A 277 1.26 23.39 1.92
CA VAL A 277 1.05 24.78 2.36
C VAL A 277 2.31 25.63 2.12
N ALA A 278 3.49 25.11 2.47
CA ALA A 278 4.76 25.82 2.30
C ALA A 278 5.05 26.12 0.81
N VAL A 279 4.88 25.16 -0.08
CA VAL A 279 5.14 25.32 -1.52
C VAL A 279 4.21 26.36 -2.12
N PHE A 280 2.92 26.30 -1.81
CA PHE A 280 1.97 27.31 -2.29
C PHE A 280 2.32 28.70 -1.76
N ALA A 281 2.60 28.83 -0.45
CA ALA A 281 3.04 30.11 0.12
C ALA A 281 4.31 30.62 -0.58
N GLY A 282 5.28 29.75 -0.84
CA GLY A 282 6.50 30.05 -1.58
C GLY A 282 6.21 30.59 -2.98
N ILE A 283 5.32 29.94 -3.73
CA ILE A 283 4.91 30.38 -5.07
C ILE A 283 4.26 31.76 -5.03
N PHE A 284 3.27 31.98 -4.15
CA PHE A 284 2.59 33.28 -4.05
C PHE A 284 3.54 34.40 -3.63
N ILE A 285 4.43 34.15 -2.66
CA ILE A 285 5.45 35.11 -2.23
C ILE A 285 6.42 35.40 -3.39
N GLY A 286 6.87 34.39 -4.12
CA GLY A 286 7.77 34.55 -5.26
C GLY A 286 7.15 35.40 -6.38
N VAL A 287 5.89 35.13 -6.71
CA VAL A 287 5.12 35.89 -7.71
C VAL A 287 4.88 37.33 -7.24
N TYR A 288 4.52 37.54 -5.97
CA TYR A 288 4.40 38.87 -5.38
C TYR A 288 5.72 39.65 -5.50
N ARG A 289 6.85 39.03 -5.14
CA ARG A 289 8.17 39.69 -5.20
C ARG A 289 8.62 40.00 -6.63
N ALA A 290 8.21 39.19 -7.60
CA ALA A 290 8.54 39.40 -9.01
C ALA A 290 7.66 40.47 -9.67
N SER A 291 6.36 40.52 -9.35
CA SER A 291 5.39 41.44 -9.95
C SER A 291 5.19 42.74 -9.18
N ALA A 292 5.62 42.78 -7.90
CA ALA A 292 5.29 43.82 -6.92
C ALA A 292 3.78 44.05 -6.71
N ASN A 293 2.92 43.12 -7.14
CA ASN A 293 1.47 43.27 -7.05
C ASN A 293 0.93 42.61 -5.77
N PRO A 294 0.41 43.37 -4.79
CA PRO A 294 -0.04 42.83 -3.51
C PRO A 294 -1.24 41.89 -3.63
N ILE A 295 -1.93 41.85 -4.77
CA ILE A 295 -3.06 40.93 -5.00
C ILE A 295 -2.68 39.47 -4.76
N PHE A 296 -1.43 39.08 -5.06
CA PHE A 296 -0.97 37.71 -4.87
C PHE A 296 -0.86 37.30 -3.40
N LEU A 297 -0.65 38.25 -2.48
CA LEU A 297 -0.71 37.97 -1.04
C LEU A 297 -2.16 37.75 -0.59
N TRP A 298 -3.12 38.50 -1.13
CA TRP A 298 -4.54 38.26 -0.87
C TRP A 298 -5.01 36.93 -1.46
N LEU A 299 -4.56 36.59 -2.67
CA LEU A 299 -4.84 35.28 -3.28
C LEU A 299 -4.24 34.13 -2.47
N MET A 300 -3.08 34.33 -1.82
CA MET A 300 -2.53 33.35 -0.89
C MET A 300 -3.47 33.13 0.31
N VAL A 301 -4.03 34.20 0.90
CA VAL A 301 -5.01 34.08 1.99
C VAL A 301 -6.26 33.33 1.53
N VAL A 302 -6.76 33.65 0.32
CA VAL A 302 -7.88 32.94 -0.32
C VAL A 302 -7.53 31.45 -0.52
N GLN A 303 -6.35 31.14 -1.04
CA GLN A 303 -5.89 29.76 -1.19
C GLN A 303 -5.87 29.00 0.14
N LEU A 304 -5.34 29.60 1.21
CA LEU A 304 -5.25 28.98 2.53
C LEU A 304 -6.63 28.72 3.12
N ALA A 305 -7.56 29.67 2.98
CA ALA A 305 -8.95 29.47 3.36
C ALA A 305 -9.62 28.35 2.54
N GLY A 306 -9.30 28.26 1.25
CA GLY A 306 -9.71 27.18 0.37
C GLY A 306 -9.19 25.81 0.81
N PHE A 307 -7.93 25.71 1.25
CA PHE A 307 -7.38 24.48 1.82
C PHE A 307 -8.10 24.07 3.11
N ALA A 308 -8.39 25.02 4.00
CA ALA A 308 -9.16 24.74 5.21
C ALA A 308 -10.57 24.19 4.88
N LEU A 309 -11.23 24.78 3.87
CA LEU A 309 -12.54 24.31 3.40
C LEU A 309 -12.45 22.92 2.76
N ALA A 310 -11.44 22.67 1.92
CA ALA A 310 -11.22 21.36 1.30
C ALA A 310 -10.94 20.29 2.36
N ALA A 311 -10.10 20.59 3.35
CA ALA A 311 -9.82 19.69 4.47
C ALA A 311 -11.09 19.36 5.27
N LEU A 312 -11.92 20.36 5.57
CA LEU A 312 -13.22 20.15 6.23
C LEU A 312 -14.16 19.30 5.37
N SER A 313 -14.22 19.56 4.07
CA SER A 313 -15.05 18.83 3.10
C SER A 313 -14.65 17.35 3.05
N THR A 314 -13.36 17.08 2.98
CA THR A 314 -12.79 15.73 3.01
C THR A 314 -13.06 15.05 4.35
N PHE A 315 -12.89 15.75 5.48
CA PHE A 315 -13.24 15.22 6.79
C PHE A 315 -14.72 14.85 6.92
N MET A 316 -15.62 15.68 6.38
CA MET A 316 -17.06 15.39 6.32
C MET A 316 -17.37 14.17 5.45
N ALA A 317 -16.69 14.01 4.32
CA ALA A 317 -16.83 12.86 3.43
C ALA A 317 -16.37 11.56 4.11
N PHE A 318 -15.22 11.58 4.81
CA PHE A 318 -14.71 10.42 5.56
C PHE A 318 -15.63 9.96 6.71
N ARG A 319 -16.50 10.83 7.23
CA ARG A 319 -17.49 10.42 8.23
C ARG A 319 -18.66 9.61 7.65
N ILE A 320 -18.86 9.60 6.34
CA ILE A 320 -19.87 8.76 5.70
C ILE A 320 -19.27 7.35 5.52
N ARG A 321 -19.83 6.36 6.22
CA ARG A 321 -19.40 4.96 6.14
C ARG A 321 -20.32 4.17 5.21
N GLY A 322 -19.76 3.51 4.19
CA GLY A 322 -20.50 2.58 3.34
C GLY A 322 -19.66 1.98 2.20
N PRO A 323 -19.98 0.77 1.70
CA PRO A 323 -19.22 0.08 0.63
C PRO A 323 -19.19 0.84 -0.71
N GLN A 324 -20.20 1.68 -0.95
CA GLN A 324 -20.28 2.56 -2.14
C GLN A 324 -19.63 3.94 -1.91
N ALA A 325 -19.36 4.32 -0.66
CA ALA A 325 -18.62 5.54 -0.34
C ALA A 325 -17.12 5.34 -0.64
N GLU A 326 -16.55 4.18 -0.26
CA GLU A 326 -15.15 3.84 -0.52
C GLU A 326 -14.79 3.89 -2.01
N LYS A 327 -15.58 3.25 -2.88
CA LYS A 327 -15.35 3.25 -4.34
C LYS A 327 -15.41 4.64 -4.97
N TRP A 328 -16.15 5.56 -4.35
CA TRP A 328 -16.30 6.92 -4.87
C TRP A 328 -15.23 7.87 -4.32
N ILE A 329 -14.88 7.74 -3.03
CA ILE A 329 -13.73 8.43 -2.44
C ILE A 329 -12.47 8.10 -3.25
N GLU A 330 -12.26 6.83 -3.60
CA GLU A 330 -11.17 6.41 -4.48
C GLU A 330 -11.20 7.13 -5.85
N LYS A 331 -12.39 7.37 -6.41
CA LYS A 331 -12.56 8.09 -7.68
C LYS A 331 -12.30 9.59 -7.54
N VAL A 332 -12.66 10.19 -6.40
CA VAL A 332 -12.35 11.60 -6.09
C VAL A 332 -10.87 11.79 -5.84
N GLU A 333 -10.24 10.93 -5.04
CA GLU A 333 -8.79 10.94 -4.81
C GLU A 333 -8.02 10.80 -6.12
N ARG A 334 -8.51 9.97 -7.05
CA ARG A 334 -7.92 9.83 -8.38
C ARG A 334 -8.01 11.10 -9.23
N ILE A 335 -9.06 11.92 -9.08
CA ILE A 335 -9.25 13.18 -9.82
C ILE A 335 -8.56 14.35 -9.11
N SER A 336 -8.50 14.31 -7.78
CA SER A 336 -7.82 15.28 -6.92
C SER A 336 -6.32 15.02 -6.78
N GLY A 337 -5.78 14.08 -7.57
CA GLY A 337 -4.41 13.61 -7.46
C GLY A 337 -3.36 14.72 -7.63
N ARG A 338 -2.12 14.37 -7.31
CA ARG A 338 -0.91 15.22 -7.33
C ARG A 338 -0.54 15.80 -8.72
N ASP A 339 -1.47 15.74 -9.68
CA ASP A 339 -1.32 16.17 -11.06
C ASP A 339 -1.04 17.69 -11.20
N PHE A 340 -1.32 18.48 -10.15
CA PHE A 340 -0.99 19.90 -10.13
C PHE A 340 0.52 20.17 -10.22
N ALA A 341 1.38 19.25 -9.79
CA ALA A 341 2.84 19.39 -9.92
C ALA A 341 3.28 19.43 -11.39
N TYR A 342 2.58 18.68 -12.26
CA TYR A 342 2.82 18.71 -13.71
C TYR A 342 2.34 20.03 -14.32
N LEU A 343 1.18 20.53 -13.89
CA LEU A 343 0.69 21.85 -14.31
C LEU A 343 1.65 22.96 -13.86
N LEU A 344 2.17 22.86 -12.64
CA LEU A 344 3.13 23.81 -12.08
C LEU A 344 4.38 23.92 -12.94
N ILE A 345 4.96 22.80 -13.40
CA ILE A 345 6.08 22.83 -14.34
C ILE A 345 5.69 23.49 -15.67
N GLY A 346 4.51 23.16 -16.21
CA GLY A 346 4.01 23.78 -17.43
C GLY A 346 3.96 25.31 -17.33
N PHE A 347 3.39 25.83 -16.24
CA PHE A 347 3.32 27.27 -15.98
C PHE A 347 4.68 27.88 -15.64
N ALA A 348 5.58 27.13 -14.99
CA ALA A 348 6.94 27.58 -14.70
C ALA A 348 7.77 27.71 -15.98
N LEU A 349 7.62 26.81 -16.95
CA LEU A 349 8.33 26.84 -18.23
C LEU A 349 8.01 28.10 -19.04
N ILE A 350 6.73 28.49 -19.10
CA ILE A 350 6.25 29.68 -19.81
C ILE A 350 6.42 30.98 -19.00
N ASP A 351 6.99 30.90 -17.80
CA ASP A 351 7.12 32.00 -16.85
C ASP A 351 5.81 32.71 -16.49
N ARG A 352 4.71 31.94 -16.39
CA ARG A 352 3.36 32.44 -16.06
C ARG A 352 2.79 31.77 -14.81
N LEU A 353 3.59 31.67 -13.74
CA LEU A 353 3.10 31.18 -12.45
C LEU A 353 1.95 32.04 -11.87
N GLU A 354 1.81 33.28 -12.31
CA GLU A 354 0.65 34.12 -11.99
C GLU A 354 -0.67 33.44 -12.34
N TRP A 355 -0.75 32.78 -13.49
CA TRP A 355 -1.98 32.11 -13.94
C TRP A 355 -2.25 30.86 -13.11
N PHE A 356 -1.19 30.16 -12.71
CA PHE A 356 -1.28 29.06 -11.77
C PHE A 356 -1.85 29.52 -10.42
N CYS A 357 -1.34 30.63 -9.87
CA CYS A 357 -1.85 31.24 -8.63
C CYS A 357 -3.35 31.54 -8.68
N TRP A 358 -3.84 32.14 -9.77
CA TRP A 358 -5.28 32.39 -9.96
C TRP A 358 -6.05 31.08 -10.04
N GLY A 359 -5.60 30.14 -10.88
CA GLY A 359 -6.26 28.86 -11.07
C GLY A 359 -6.40 28.07 -9.76
N THR A 360 -5.36 28.04 -8.93
CA THR A 360 -5.39 27.27 -7.69
C THR A 360 -6.22 27.96 -6.61
N ALA A 361 -6.13 29.30 -6.50
CA ALA A 361 -6.82 30.06 -5.46
C ALA A 361 -8.33 29.86 -5.52
N PHE A 362 -8.90 29.74 -6.73
CA PHE A 362 -10.32 29.50 -6.92
C PHE A 362 -10.66 28.04 -7.19
N GLY A 363 -9.79 27.29 -7.87
CA GLY A 363 -10.02 25.88 -8.21
C GLY A 363 -10.23 24.99 -6.98
N ILE A 364 -9.54 25.29 -5.86
CA ILE A 364 -9.70 24.55 -4.61
C ILE A 364 -11.12 24.67 -4.03
N TYR A 365 -11.78 25.82 -4.21
CA TYR A 365 -13.17 26.02 -3.77
C TYR A 365 -14.15 25.26 -4.64
N VAL A 366 -13.93 25.22 -5.96
CA VAL A 366 -14.73 24.41 -6.87
C VAL A 366 -14.66 22.94 -6.45
N PHE A 367 -13.44 22.44 -6.19
CA PHE A 367 -13.25 21.09 -5.68
C PHE A 367 -13.99 20.86 -4.35
N ALA A 368 -13.82 21.74 -3.37
CA ALA A 368 -14.45 21.61 -2.06
C ALA A 368 -15.99 21.64 -2.15
N LEU A 369 -16.56 22.56 -2.94
CA LEU A 369 -18.01 22.67 -3.15
C LEU A 369 -18.60 21.45 -3.85
N VAL A 370 -17.90 20.93 -4.87
CA VAL A 370 -18.31 19.68 -5.55
C VAL A 370 -18.30 18.51 -4.55
N LEU A 371 -17.27 18.42 -3.71
CA LEU A 371 -17.17 17.37 -2.69
C LEU A 371 -18.29 17.49 -1.64
N ILE A 372 -18.57 18.70 -1.15
CA ILE A 372 -19.68 18.97 -0.21
C ILE A 372 -21.02 18.62 -0.87
N TRP A 373 -21.28 19.09 -2.08
CA TRP A 373 -22.54 18.83 -2.79
C TRP A 373 -22.80 17.34 -2.95
N LEU A 374 -21.77 16.57 -3.32
CA LEU A 374 -21.87 15.12 -3.46
C LEU A 374 -22.09 14.42 -2.11
N THR A 375 -21.40 14.88 -1.07
CA THR A 375 -21.55 14.40 0.31
C THR A 375 -22.97 14.62 0.83
N VAL A 376 -23.53 15.81 0.63
CA VAL A 376 -24.89 16.19 1.07
C VAL A 376 -25.96 15.46 0.27
N ARG A 377 -25.82 15.35 -1.06
CA ARG A 377 -26.77 14.65 -1.92
C ARG A 377 -26.97 13.21 -1.48
N ARG A 378 -25.90 12.51 -1.07
CA ARG A 378 -25.98 11.10 -0.65
C ARG A 378 -26.61 10.91 0.73
N ARG A 379 -26.35 11.80 1.70
CA ARG A 379 -27.04 11.76 3.00
C ARG A 379 -28.56 11.82 2.86
N ARG A 380 -29.07 12.55 1.85
CA ARG A 380 -30.51 12.61 1.58
C ARG A 380 -31.08 11.32 0.98
N VAL A 381 -30.27 10.52 0.29
CA VAL A 381 -30.72 9.24 -0.29
C VAL A 381 -30.79 8.18 0.80
N GLU A 382 -29.78 8.09 1.67
CA GLU A 382 -29.77 7.16 2.81
C GLU A 382 -30.82 7.46 3.89
N SER A 383 -31.42 8.66 3.90
CA SER A 383 -32.51 9.01 4.82
C SER A 383 -33.91 8.72 4.28
N VAL A 384 -34.02 8.30 3.02
CA VAL A 384 -35.29 8.04 2.31
C VAL A 384 -35.50 6.53 2.06
N GLU A 385 -34.42 5.74 2.08
CA GLU A 385 -34.45 4.28 2.25
C GLU A 385 -34.50 3.91 3.75
#